data_AF-A0A3B6SJV2-F1
#
_entry.id   AF-A0A3B6SJV2-F1
#
_cell.length_a   1.000
_cell.length_b   1.000
_cell.length_c   1.000
_cell.angle_alpha   90.00
_cell.angle_beta   90.00
_cell.angle_gamma   90.00
#
_symmetry.space_group_name_H-M   'P 1'
#
loop_
_entity.id
_entity.type
_entity.pdbx_description
1 polymer ?
#
loop_
_entity_poly.entity_id
_entity_poly.type
_entity_poly.pdbx_seq_one_letter_code
_entity_poly.pdbx_strand_id
1 'polypeptide(L)'
;MTSGPVHVMVLESPDAISRWRILIGPTDARKAKTSHPDSIRAMCGLDSEKNCVHGSDSLQSAAREISFFFGDDKSEALEHDEL
;
A
#
# COMPACT_ATOMS: atom_id res chain seq x y z
N MET A 1 7.35 13.19 2.48
CA MET A 1 6.24 13.29 1.52
C MET A 1 5.38 14.49 1.90
N THR A 2 5.58 15.64 1.26
CA THR A 2 4.85 16.89 1.57
C THR A 2 4.59 17.77 0.33
N SER A 3 4.90 17.27 -0.87
CA SER A 3 4.79 18.02 -2.13
C SER A 3 3.37 18.08 -2.72
N GLY A 4 2.39 17.41 -2.10
CA GLY A 4 1.02 17.34 -2.56
C GLY A 4 0.15 16.44 -1.68
N PRO A 5 -1.17 16.40 -1.94
CA PRO A 5 -2.10 15.53 -1.22
C PRO A 5 -1.80 14.05 -1.49
N VAL A 6 -2.22 13.19 -0.56
CA VAL A 6 -2.11 11.73 -0.66
C VAL A 6 -3.44 11.08 -0.29
N HIS A 7 -3.68 9.88 -0.82
CA HIS A 7 -4.77 9.02 -0.35
C HIS A 7 -4.23 8.03 0.67
N VAL A 8 -4.90 7.95 1.82
CA VAL A 8 -4.62 6.99 2.88
C VAL A 8 -5.78 6.00 2.93
N MET A 9 -5.48 4.71 2.95
CA MET A 9 -6.46 3.63 2.90
C MET A 9 -6.06 2.52 3.88
N VAL A 10 -7.07 1.87 4.47
CA VAL A 10 -6.90 0.60 5.20
C VAL A 10 -7.45 -0.51 4.32
N LEU A 11 -6.63 -1.51 4.02
CA LEU A 11 -7.01 -2.65 3.18
C LEU A 11 -7.20 -3.89 4.03
N GLU A 12 -8.26 -4.65 3.75
CA GLU A 12 -8.57 -5.89 4.43
C GLU A 12 -8.57 -7.07 3.45
N SER A 13 -7.97 -8.18 3.88
CA SER A 13 -7.95 -9.46 3.17
C SER A 13 -7.28 -10.50 4.10
N PRO A 14 -7.57 -11.80 3.94
CA PRO A 14 -6.63 -12.83 4.39
C PRO A 14 -5.23 -12.53 3.85
N ASP A 15 -4.21 -12.58 4.71
CA ASP A 15 -2.82 -12.25 4.38
C ASP A 15 -2.60 -10.85 3.74
N ALA A 16 -3.40 -9.85 4.13
CA ALA A 16 -3.42 -8.51 3.52
C ALA A 16 -2.04 -7.90 3.26
N ILE A 17 -1.14 -7.94 4.25
CA ILE A 17 0.22 -7.39 4.13
C ILE A 17 0.99 -8.08 3.01
N SER A 18 1.04 -9.41 3.03
CA SER A 18 1.77 -10.21 2.04
C SER A 18 1.19 -9.98 0.64
N ARG A 19 -0.14 -10.01 0.51
CA ARG A 19 -0.83 -9.80 -0.77
C ARG A 19 -0.60 -8.40 -1.33
N TRP A 20 -0.72 -7.37 -0.49
CA TRP A 20 -0.45 -5.99 -0.90
C TRP A 20 1.01 -5.83 -1.34
N ARG A 21 1.97 -6.41 -0.60
CA ARG A 21 3.40 -6.35 -0.98
C ARG A 21 3.70 -7.04 -2.31
N ILE A 22 3.04 -8.17 -2.59
CA ILE A 22 3.13 -8.84 -3.89
C ILE A 22 2.56 -7.93 -4.99
N LEU A 23 1.37 -7.36 -4.76
CA LEU A 23 0.69 -6.51 -5.74
C LEU A 23 1.47 -5.23 -6.09
N ILE A 24 2.07 -4.57 -5.09
CA ILE A 24 2.83 -3.33 -5.34
C ILE A 24 4.23 -3.61 -5.91
N GLY A 25 4.83 -4.76 -5.59
CA GLY A 25 6.16 -5.16 -6.07
C GLY A 25 7.33 -4.44 -5.37
N PRO A 26 8.56 -4.59 -5.90
CA PRO A 26 9.79 -4.06 -5.30
C PRO A 26 9.78 -2.54 -5.10
N THR A 27 10.40 -2.04 -4.03
CA THR A 27 10.43 -0.60 -3.67
C THR A 27 11.02 0.29 -4.77
N ASP A 28 12.08 -0.17 -5.46
CA ASP A 28 12.63 0.54 -6.61
C ASP A 28 11.79 0.22 -7.85
N ALA A 29 11.06 1.21 -8.36
CA ALA A 29 10.23 1.09 -9.55
C ALA A 29 11.02 0.63 -10.79
N ARG A 30 12.31 0.96 -10.90
CA ARG A 30 13.16 0.52 -12.02
C ARG A 30 13.38 -1.00 -11.96
N LYS A 31 13.54 -1.55 -10.75
CA LYS A 31 13.61 -2.99 -10.52
C LYS A 31 12.25 -3.65 -10.70
N ALA A 32 11.17 -2.99 -10.27
CA ALA A 32 9.82 -3.50 -10.47
C ALA A 32 9.51 -3.68 -11.97
N LYS A 33 9.83 -2.70 -12.81
CA LYS A 33 9.63 -2.75 -14.28
C LYS A 33 10.27 -3.96 -14.95
N THR A 34 11.39 -4.45 -14.43
CA THR A 34 12.09 -5.61 -15.01
C THR A 34 11.67 -6.94 -14.40
N SER A 35 11.33 -6.97 -13.11
CA SER A 35 11.06 -8.23 -12.38
C SER A 35 9.58 -8.53 -12.15
N HIS A 36 8.74 -7.51 -12.06
CA HIS A 36 7.30 -7.59 -11.78
C HIS A 36 6.59 -6.53 -12.63
N PRO A 37 6.60 -6.66 -13.98
CA PRO A 37 6.13 -5.62 -14.90
C PRO A 37 4.66 -5.22 -14.67
N ASP A 38 3.85 -6.14 -14.14
CA ASP A 38 2.42 -5.93 -13.84
C ASP A 38 2.16 -5.36 -12.43
N SER A 39 3.22 -5.06 -11.65
CA SER A 39 3.05 -4.48 -10.31
C SER A 39 2.71 -2.99 -10.37
N ILE A 40 2.03 -2.47 -9.34
CA ILE A 40 1.66 -1.05 -9.29
C ILE A 40 2.91 -0.14 -9.40
N ARG A 41 4.01 -0.50 -8.72
CA ARG A 41 5.26 0.27 -8.80
C ARG A 41 5.92 0.22 -10.17
N ALA A 42 5.75 -0.88 -10.92
CA ALA A 42 6.25 -0.96 -12.29
C ALA A 42 5.46 -0.03 -13.22
N MET A 43 4.13 -0.04 -13.11
CA MET A 43 3.23 0.73 -13.97
C MET A 43 3.23 2.24 -13.65
N CYS A 44 3.29 2.61 -12.37
CA CYS A 44 3.06 3.98 -11.93
C CYS A 44 4.28 4.66 -11.28
N GLY A 45 5.34 3.90 -10.97
CA GLY A 45 6.54 4.41 -10.29
C GLY A 45 7.61 4.95 -11.25
N LEU A 46 8.40 5.89 -10.74
CA LEU A 46 9.54 6.50 -11.45
C LEU A 46 10.87 5.91 -10.98
N ASP A 47 11.11 5.89 -9.67
CA ASP A 47 12.37 5.46 -9.03
C ASP A 47 12.12 4.90 -7.62
N SER A 48 13.16 4.81 -6.77
CA SER A 48 13.07 4.31 -5.40
C SER A 48 12.38 5.25 -4.41
N GLU A 49 12.34 6.55 -4.68
CA GLU A 49 11.72 7.57 -3.83
C GLU A 49 10.31 7.92 -4.31
N LYS A 50 10.12 8.00 -5.64
CA LYS A 50 8.85 8.27 -6.32
C LYS A 50 8.25 6.99 -6.87
N ASN A 51 7.91 6.07 -5.98
CA ASN A 51 7.42 4.73 -6.32
C ASN A 51 5.88 4.59 -6.30
N CYS A 52 5.14 5.70 -6.32
CA CYS A 52 3.67 5.78 -6.35
C CYS A 52 2.94 5.31 -5.08
N VAL A 53 3.30 4.17 -4.49
CA VAL A 53 2.56 3.56 -3.37
C VAL A 53 3.45 3.11 -2.21
N HIS A 54 2.93 3.31 -0.99
CA HIS A 54 3.46 2.79 0.27
C HIS A 54 2.63 1.59 0.75
N GLY A 55 3.23 0.75 1.58
CA GLY A 55 2.56 -0.35 2.25
C GLY A 55 3.38 -0.84 3.41
N SER A 56 2.72 -1.11 4.53
CA SER A 56 3.36 -1.66 5.72
C SER A 56 4.03 -3.02 5.42
N ASP A 57 5.06 -3.34 6.19
CA ASP A 57 5.89 -4.55 6.00
C ASP A 57 5.64 -5.64 7.05
N SER A 58 4.89 -5.33 8.10
CA SER A 58 4.63 -6.19 9.24
C SER A 58 3.34 -5.78 9.94
N LEU A 59 2.76 -6.70 10.72
CA LEU A 59 1.57 -6.39 11.52
C LEU A 59 1.81 -5.24 12.50
N GLN A 60 3.04 -5.14 13.04
CA GLN A 60 3.42 -4.07 13.95
C GLN A 60 3.48 -2.71 13.25
N SER A 61 4.06 -2.63 12.06
CA SER A 61 4.08 -1.37 11.30
C SER A 61 2.68 -0.99 10.82
N ALA A 62 1.87 -1.95 10.38
CA ALA A 62 0.48 -1.73 9.99
C ALA A 62 -0.35 -1.15 11.15
N ALA A 63 -0.33 -1.77 12.33
CA ALA A 63 -1.07 -1.28 13.49
C ALA A 63 -0.67 0.14 13.90
N ARG A 64 0.65 0.43 13.92
CA ARG A 64 1.17 1.76 14.22
C ARG A 64 0.74 2.81 13.17
N GLU A 65 0.82 2.46 11.89
CA GLU A 65 0.48 3.35 10.78
C GLU A 65 -1.03 3.64 10.72
N ILE A 66 -1.86 2.61 10.93
CA ILE A 66 -3.33 2.77 11.00
C ILE A 66 -3.71 3.71 12.14
N SER A 67 -3.22 3.47 13.36
CA SER A 67 -3.51 4.32 14.53
C SER A 67 -3.00 5.75 14.32
N PHE A 68 -1.84 5.92 13.66
CA PHE A 68 -1.32 7.26 13.33
C PHE A 68 -2.24 8.07 12.40
N PHE A 69 -2.84 7.44 11.38
CA PHE A 69 -3.67 8.16 10.40
C PHE A 69 -5.15 8.25 10.77
N PHE A 70 -5.71 7.25 11.45
CA PHE A 70 -7.15 7.13 11.70
C PHE A 70 -7.52 7.18 13.19
N GLY A 71 -6.54 7.20 14.10
CA GLY A 71 -6.77 7.07 15.53
C GLY A 71 -7.17 5.65 15.94
N ASP A 72 -7.65 5.51 17.17
CA ASP A 72 -8.09 4.22 17.73
C ASP A 72 -9.58 3.95 17.51
N ASP A 73 -10.30 4.88 16.87
CA ASP A 73 -11.71 4.71 16.54
C ASP A 73 -11.86 3.71 15.39
N LYS A 74 -12.74 2.73 15.59
CA LYS A 74 -12.98 1.70 14.58
C LYS A 74 -13.60 2.35 13.36
N SER A 75 -12.88 2.36 12.24
CA SER A 75 -13.46 2.69 10.94
C SER A 75 -14.60 1.72 10.66
N GLU A 76 -15.79 2.23 10.33
CA GLU A 76 -16.87 1.39 9.82
C GLU A 76 -16.38 0.70 8.53
N ALA A 77 -16.35 -0.63 8.55
CA ALA A 77 -16.09 -1.40 7.35
C ALA A 77 -17.25 -1.17 6.38
N LEU A 78 -16.99 -0.54 5.24
CA LEU A 78 -17.95 -0.50 4.15
C LEU A 78 -17.98 -1.90 3.54
N GLU A 79 -19.00 -2.69 3.88
CA GLU A 79 -19.22 -3.98 3.24
C GLU A 79 -19.41 -3.76 1.74
N HIS A 80 -18.54 -4.38 0.94
CA HIS A 80 -18.71 -4.45 -0.51
C HIS A 80 -19.66 -5.60 -0.79
N ASP A 81 -20.94 -5.30 -1.00
CA ASP A 81 -21.92 -6.28 -1.49
C ASP A 81 -21.44 -6.78 -2.86
N GLU A 82 -20.94 -8.01 -2.92
CA GLU A 82 -20.73 -8.70 -4.18
C GLU A 82 -22.11 -8.99 -4.79
N LEU A 83 -22.46 -8.26 -5.86
CA LEU A 83 -23.52 -8.66 -6.80
C LEU A 83 -23.06 -9.85 -7.65
#